data_AF-A0A962AK34-F1
#
_entry.id   AF-A0A962AK34-F1
#
_cell.length_a   1.000
_cell.length_b   1.000
_cell.length_c   1.000
_cell.angle_alpha   90.00
_cell.angle_beta   90.00
_cell.angle_gamma   90.00
#
_symmetry.space_group_name_H-M   'P 1'
#
loop_
_entity.id
_entity.type
_entity.pdbx_description
1 polymer ?
#
loop_
_entity_poly.entity_id
_entity_poly.type
_entity_poly.pdbx_seq_one_letter_code
_entity_poly.pdbx_strand_id
1 'polypeptide(L)'
;MAPPPLQRPNHRPPSRNSDLKSKWLLGALAAIALLLAIPNIAAILMMATLGLGLPVLGAGAAFLYGLAALGGARLLGWTGRRSLRLLGGGLAVLAVATAPGALSRWQARVLEEKLRTADVARTLQPLAKTIELREPFISVMPAAPFESEPCGRECRALLMSGEVEWVRVVRQATQADLASATRFRMAAGAACPAAETGHGAAARCVLVAPDDGAPAALTVDATFLERAAFADYRSSAPLAPDLRYGRRLTATMHGAHDPVFVRTEASADVVTIPFLVWPASRGMSSGGYEIWRVRQTIAPLSLAQMFGALGYARSMELAKTLSQGSANIHDPPAPEVVNRAASALDLPANVAFNRTHLEFANRWIARVVWTKPLPPQGVALVRRILLEPRMAWFGALDRLLTRPEVAPTVLPDMLNLLETRKLTAANDATRLSLIALRGLSARLLDPHRARIMRIAAGHGPNADAMREIAQRLQ
;
A
#
# COMPACT_ATOMS: atom_id res chain seq x y z
N MET A 1 -15.80 52.23 61.89
CA MET A 1 -16.52 51.25 61.06
C MET A 1 -15.71 49.98 61.02
N ALA A 2 -16.16 48.93 61.72
CA ALA A 2 -15.47 47.63 61.73
C ALA A 2 -15.99 46.76 60.57
N PRO A 3 -15.12 46.01 59.85
CA PRO A 3 -15.56 45.13 58.78
C PRO A 3 -16.35 43.94 59.36
N PRO A 4 -17.37 43.42 58.64
CA PRO A 4 -18.16 42.29 59.11
C PRO A 4 -17.29 41.02 59.17
N PRO A 5 -17.56 40.10 60.11
CA PRO A 5 -16.79 38.88 60.22
C PRO A 5 -16.99 38.00 58.97
N LEU A 6 -15.87 37.55 58.41
CA LEU A 6 -15.82 36.57 57.32
C LEU A 6 -16.63 35.32 57.71
N GLN A 7 -17.78 35.11 57.05
CA GLN A 7 -18.53 33.87 57.14
C GLN A 7 -17.62 32.70 56.77
N ARG A 8 -17.31 31.84 57.75
CA ARG A 8 -16.63 30.57 57.46
C ARG A 8 -17.50 29.80 56.47
N PRO A 9 -16.95 29.29 55.36
CA PRO A 9 -17.72 28.51 54.41
C PRO A 9 -18.28 27.28 55.12
N ASN A 10 -19.61 27.17 55.13
CA ASN A 10 -20.34 26.01 55.63
C ASN A 10 -19.83 24.76 54.92
N HIS A 11 -18.91 24.03 55.55
CA HIS A 11 -18.55 22.67 55.18
C HIS A 11 -19.74 21.77 55.51
N ARG A 12 -20.73 21.72 54.62
CA ARG A 12 -21.75 20.67 54.65
C ARG A 12 -20.99 19.33 54.54
N PRO A 13 -21.09 18.44 55.53
CA PRO A 13 -20.53 17.10 55.40
C PRO A 13 -21.16 16.42 54.17
N PRO A 14 -20.40 15.63 53.40
CA PRO A 14 -20.94 14.91 52.27
C PRO A 14 -22.14 14.10 52.74
N SER A 15 -23.30 14.30 52.11
CA SER A 15 -24.52 13.60 52.51
C SER A 15 -24.28 12.09 52.36
N ARG A 16 -24.69 11.32 53.38
CA ARG A 16 -24.57 9.85 53.45
C ARG A 16 -25.09 9.15 52.17
N ASN A 17 -26.00 9.81 51.44
CA ASN A 17 -26.56 9.36 50.16
C ASN A 17 -25.56 9.39 48.98
N SER A 18 -24.58 10.29 48.98
CA SER A 18 -23.58 10.37 47.89
C SER A 18 -22.60 9.19 47.88
N ASP A 19 -22.22 8.75 49.08
CA ASP A 19 -21.28 7.66 49.28
C ASP A 19 -21.94 6.29 48.99
N LEU A 20 -23.23 6.16 49.30
CA LEU A 20 -24.03 4.98 48.96
C LEU A 20 -24.17 4.83 47.43
N LYS A 21 -24.50 5.91 46.72
CA LYS A 21 -24.67 5.91 45.24
C LYS A 21 -23.39 5.48 44.51
N SER A 22 -22.23 5.98 44.94
CA SER A 22 -20.93 5.61 44.36
C SER A 22 -20.62 4.12 44.52
N LYS A 23 -20.89 3.55 45.70
CA LYS A 23 -20.70 2.11 45.97
C LYS A 23 -21.62 1.23 45.13
N TRP A 24 -22.90 1.61 45.01
CA TRP A 24 -23.85 0.89 44.16
C TRP A 24 -23.45 0.92 42.68
N LEU A 25 -23.02 2.09 42.17
CA LEU A 25 -22.57 2.21 40.79
C LEU A 25 -21.35 1.33 40.50
N LEU A 26 -20.34 1.32 41.38
CA LEU A 26 -19.16 0.47 41.23
C LEU A 26 -19.50 -1.01 41.35
N GLY A 27 -20.42 -1.38 42.26
CA GLY A 27 -20.90 -2.75 42.38
C GLY A 27 -21.62 -3.22 41.11
N ALA A 28 -22.46 -2.37 40.52
CA ALA A 28 -23.12 -2.65 39.24
C ALA A 28 -22.11 -2.79 38.10
N LEU A 29 -21.14 -1.89 37.99
CA LEU A 29 -20.07 -1.97 36.99
C LEU A 29 -19.20 -3.22 37.16
N ALA A 30 -18.89 -3.61 38.40
CA ALA A 30 -18.15 -4.84 38.71
C ALA A 30 -18.93 -6.08 38.25
N ALA A 31 -20.23 -6.15 38.55
CA ALA A 31 -21.09 -7.25 38.15
C ALA A 31 -21.18 -7.37 36.63
N ILE A 32 -21.38 -6.24 35.94
CA ILE A 32 -21.41 -6.20 34.47
C ILE A 32 -20.05 -6.61 33.89
N ALA A 33 -18.94 -6.13 34.45
CA ALA A 33 -17.60 -6.52 34.01
C ALA A 33 -17.34 -8.03 34.22
N LEU A 34 -17.76 -8.60 35.35
CA LEU A 34 -17.65 -10.05 35.59
C LEU A 34 -18.48 -10.86 34.59
N LEU A 35 -19.68 -10.40 34.25
CA LEU A 35 -20.51 -11.05 33.23
C LEU A 35 -19.87 -10.98 31.84
N LEU A 36 -19.31 -9.84 31.46
CA LEU A 36 -18.64 -9.65 30.17
C LEU A 36 -17.29 -10.37 30.06
N ALA A 37 -16.71 -10.81 31.18
CA ALA A 37 -15.54 -11.67 31.20
C ALA A 37 -15.86 -13.11 30.77
N ILE A 38 -17.12 -13.54 30.84
CA ILE A 38 -17.55 -14.87 30.42
C ILE A 38 -17.59 -14.93 28.88
N PRO A 39 -17.03 -15.98 28.26
CA PRO A 39 -17.08 -16.15 26.81
C PRO A 39 -18.50 -16.06 26.24
N ASN A 40 -18.63 -15.47 25.05
CA ASN A 40 -19.86 -15.24 24.28
C ASN A 40 -20.94 -14.32 24.88
N ILE A 41 -20.86 -13.96 26.16
CA ILE A 41 -21.86 -13.06 26.78
C ILE A 41 -21.89 -11.67 26.14
N ALA A 42 -20.73 -11.11 25.78
CA ALA A 42 -20.67 -9.82 25.12
C ALA A 42 -21.34 -9.83 23.74
N ALA A 43 -21.16 -10.92 22.97
CA ALA A 43 -21.81 -11.11 21.68
C ALA A 43 -23.34 -11.26 21.83
N ILE A 44 -23.80 -12.04 22.82
CA ILE A 44 -25.22 -12.18 23.15
C ILE A 44 -25.83 -10.84 23.51
N LEU A 45 -25.17 -10.04 24.36
CA LEU A 45 -25.63 -8.71 24.75
C LEU A 45 -25.70 -7.76 23.55
N MET A 46 -24.71 -7.77 22.66
CA MET A 46 -24.73 -6.94 21.45
C MET A 46 -25.89 -7.30 20.51
N MET A 47 -26.18 -8.59 20.34
CA MET A 47 -27.33 -9.05 19.55
C MET A 47 -28.66 -8.71 20.21
N ALA A 48 -28.80 -8.97 21.51
CA ALA A 48 -30.04 -8.74 22.26
C ALA A 48 -30.40 -7.24 22.40
N THR A 49 -29.40 -6.35 22.35
CA THR A 49 -29.60 -4.89 22.53
C THR A 49 -29.64 -4.11 21.22
N LEU A 50 -29.61 -4.78 20.05
CA LEU A 50 -29.63 -4.13 18.73
C LEU A 50 -28.58 -3.00 18.60
N GLY A 51 -27.38 -3.21 19.17
CA GLY A 51 -26.29 -2.22 19.13
C GLY A 51 -26.32 -1.14 20.22
N LEU A 52 -27.38 -1.04 21.02
CA LEU A 52 -27.42 -0.14 22.20
C LEU A 52 -26.57 -0.64 23.37
N GLY A 53 -25.98 -1.84 23.27
CA GLY A 53 -25.06 -2.42 24.26
C GLY A 53 -23.65 -1.83 24.25
N LEU A 54 -23.29 -0.97 23.29
CA LEU A 54 -21.97 -0.32 23.20
C LEU A 54 -21.51 0.37 24.49
N PRO A 55 -22.36 1.15 25.21
CA PRO A 55 -21.99 1.72 26.51
C PRO A 55 -21.74 0.66 27.60
N VAL A 56 -22.45 -0.48 27.53
CA VAL A 56 -22.31 -1.60 28.47
C VAL A 56 -20.97 -2.31 28.27
N LEU A 57 -20.48 -2.40 27.03
CA LEU A 57 -19.15 -2.98 26.74
C LEU A 57 -18.00 -2.19 27.38
N GLY A 58 -18.18 -0.87 27.55
CA GLY A 58 -17.24 0.01 28.24
C GLY A 58 -17.24 -0.12 29.77
N ALA A 59 -18.12 -0.94 30.36
CA ALA A 59 -18.26 -1.07 31.81
C ALA A 59 -16.97 -1.52 32.50
N GLY A 60 -16.21 -2.43 31.89
CA GLY A 60 -14.91 -2.89 32.41
C GLY A 60 -13.88 -1.75 32.51
N ALA A 61 -13.77 -0.92 31.46
CA ALA A 61 -12.90 0.25 31.50
C ALA A 61 -13.37 1.30 32.51
N ALA A 62 -14.68 1.57 32.56
CA ALA A 62 -15.27 2.50 33.53
C ALA A 62 -15.06 2.03 34.99
N PHE A 63 -15.18 0.72 35.24
CA PHE A 63 -14.90 0.11 36.54
C PHE A 63 -13.45 0.29 36.95
N LEU A 64 -12.50 -0.01 36.06
CA LEU A 64 -11.06 0.15 36.32
C LEU A 64 -10.70 1.59 36.67
N TYR A 65 -11.22 2.57 35.90
CA TYR A 65 -10.99 3.98 36.21
C TYR A 65 -11.69 4.42 37.50
N GLY A 66 -12.90 3.93 37.78
CA GLY A 66 -13.60 4.20 39.03
C GLY A 66 -12.84 3.69 40.27
N LEU A 67 -12.27 2.48 40.20
CA LEU A 67 -11.41 1.94 41.25
C LEU A 67 -10.14 2.77 41.44
N ALA A 68 -9.49 3.17 40.35
CA ALA A 68 -8.31 4.02 40.41
C ALA A 68 -8.61 5.37 41.07
N ALA A 69 -9.71 6.02 40.66
CA ALA A 69 -10.15 7.29 41.24
C ALA A 69 -10.38 7.17 42.75
N LEU A 70 -11.05 6.12 43.21
CA LEU A 70 -11.29 5.88 44.64
C LEU A 70 -9.99 5.59 45.40
N GLY A 71 -9.11 4.76 44.84
CA GLY A 71 -7.81 4.44 45.44
C GLY A 71 -6.95 5.69 45.63
N GLY A 72 -6.78 6.48 44.57
CA GLY A 72 -6.03 7.74 44.61
C GLY A 72 -6.63 8.77 45.57
N ALA A 73 -7.95 8.91 45.58
CA ALA A 73 -8.65 9.80 46.50
C ALA A 73 -8.47 9.40 47.97
N ARG A 74 -8.38 8.10 48.27
CA ARG A 74 -8.10 7.59 49.63
C ARG A 74 -6.66 7.82 50.03
N LEU A 75 -5.69 7.56 49.15
CA LEU A 75 -4.26 7.74 49.41
C LEU A 75 -3.91 9.19 49.78
N LEU A 76 -4.43 10.18 49.03
CA LEU A 76 -4.19 11.60 49.30
C LEU A 76 -5.22 12.24 50.25
N GLY A 77 -6.22 11.47 50.67
CA GLY A 77 -7.32 11.93 51.51
C GLY A 77 -7.07 11.92 53.00
N TRP A 78 -5.92 11.42 53.45
CA TRP A 78 -5.55 11.33 54.87
C TRP A 78 -5.33 12.70 55.52
N THR A 79 -5.07 13.73 54.71
CA THR A 79 -4.89 15.13 55.15
C THR A 79 -6.19 15.93 55.30
N GLY A 80 -7.36 15.31 55.06
CA GLY A 80 -8.68 15.92 55.24
C GLY A 80 -9.09 16.98 54.19
N ARG A 81 -8.20 17.39 53.28
CA ARG A 81 -8.50 18.41 52.26
C ARG A 81 -9.19 17.81 51.04
N ARG A 82 -10.39 18.33 50.71
CA ARG A 82 -11.20 17.87 49.57
C ARG A 82 -10.48 18.02 48.22
N SER A 83 -9.70 19.09 48.03
CA SER A 83 -8.93 19.33 46.81
C SER A 83 -7.86 18.26 46.57
N LEU A 84 -7.16 17.82 47.62
CA LEU A 84 -6.14 16.77 47.53
C LEU A 84 -6.74 15.40 47.17
N ARG A 85 -7.97 15.10 47.63
CA ARG A 85 -8.70 13.89 47.24
C ARG A 85 -9.06 13.86 45.76
N LEU A 86 -9.57 14.98 45.24
CA LEU A 86 -9.93 15.11 43.82
C LEU A 86 -8.68 15.02 42.94
N LEU A 87 -7.60 15.70 43.33
CA LEU A 87 -6.32 15.65 42.64
C LEU A 87 -5.74 14.23 42.64
N GLY A 88 -5.77 13.54 43.79
CA GLY A 88 -5.31 12.16 43.89
C GLY A 88 -6.11 11.17 43.07
N GLY A 89 -7.43 11.28 43.08
CA GLY A 89 -8.29 10.46 42.22
C GLY A 89 -8.05 10.73 40.73
N GLY A 90 -7.94 12.00 40.33
CA GLY A 90 -7.63 12.39 38.96
C GLY A 90 -6.26 11.88 38.49
N LEU A 91 -5.22 12.04 39.31
CA LEU A 91 -3.87 11.53 39.00
C LEU A 91 -3.84 10.00 38.90
N ALA A 92 -4.56 9.28 39.76
CA ALA A 92 -4.64 7.82 39.69
C ALA A 92 -5.34 7.34 38.41
N VAL A 93 -6.44 7.99 38.00
CA VAL A 93 -7.10 7.70 36.71
C VAL A 93 -6.15 7.98 35.55
N LEU A 94 -5.47 9.13 35.56
CA LEU A 94 -4.50 9.47 34.52
C LEU A 94 -3.36 8.45 34.46
N ALA A 95 -2.85 8.01 35.60
CA ALA A 95 -1.83 6.97 35.69
C ALA A 95 -2.31 5.65 35.10
N VAL A 96 -3.52 5.16 35.45
CA VAL A 96 -4.08 3.93 34.87
C VAL A 96 -4.37 4.08 33.38
N ALA A 97 -4.81 5.26 32.93
CA ALA A 97 -5.09 5.53 31.52
C ALA A 97 -3.82 5.63 30.67
N THR A 98 -2.67 6.02 31.23
CA THR A 98 -1.45 6.31 30.44
C THR A 98 -0.31 5.34 30.69
N ALA A 99 -0.09 4.90 31.93
CA ALA A 99 1.08 4.10 32.30
C ALA A 99 1.17 2.75 31.55
N PRO A 100 0.09 1.97 31.36
CA PRO A 100 0.17 0.72 30.61
C PRO A 100 0.60 0.92 29.15
N GLY A 101 -0.01 1.91 28.47
CA GLY A 101 0.35 2.25 27.10
C GLY A 101 1.74 2.86 26.99
N ALA A 102 2.15 3.69 27.94
CA ALA A 102 3.50 4.26 28.00
C ALA A 102 4.56 3.18 28.22
N LEU A 103 4.31 2.22 29.12
CA LEU A 103 5.18 1.07 29.36
C LEU A 103 5.29 0.18 28.13
N SER A 104 4.16 -0.12 27.47
CA SER A 104 4.14 -0.92 26.25
C SER A 104 4.94 -0.24 25.12
N ARG A 105 4.80 1.08 24.95
CA ARG A 105 5.60 1.86 23.98
C ARG A 105 7.08 1.94 24.36
N TRP A 106 7.41 2.05 25.66
CA TRP A 106 8.79 1.99 26.11
C TRP A 106 9.42 0.62 25.80
N GLN A 107 8.70 -0.48 26.06
CA GLN A 107 9.15 -1.83 25.68
C GLN A 107 9.28 -1.99 24.17
N ALA A 108 8.42 -1.36 23.37
CA ALA A 108 8.57 -1.33 21.91
C ALA A 108 9.87 -0.62 21.46
N ARG A 109 10.30 0.44 22.16
CA ARG A 109 11.61 1.09 21.91
C ARG A 109 12.79 0.22 22.32
N VAL A 110 12.67 -0.48 23.45
CA VAL A 110 13.71 -1.45 23.85
C VAL A 110 13.82 -2.58 22.82
N LEU A 111 12.69 -3.03 22.28
CA LEU A 111 12.67 -3.99 21.18
C LEU A 111 13.29 -3.42 19.90
N GLU A 112 13.02 -2.16 19.57
CA GLU A 112 13.66 -1.48 18.45
C GLU A 112 15.18 -1.54 18.56
N GLU A 113 15.74 -1.23 19.73
CA GLU A 113 17.18 -1.29 19.96
C GLU A 113 17.72 -2.72 19.82
N LYS A 114 16.99 -3.72 20.31
CA LYS A 114 17.35 -5.13 20.11
C LYS A 114 17.31 -5.58 18.66
N LEU A 115 16.40 -5.04 17.84
CA LEU A 115 16.38 -5.35 16.41
C LEU A 115 17.61 -4.71 15.72
N ARG A 116 17.96 -3.49 16.14
CA ARG A 116 19.10 -2.74 15.61
C ARG A 116 20.45 -3.37 15.91
N THR A 117 20.60 -4.19 16.96
CA THR A 117 21.88 -4.88 17.22
C THR A 117 22.25 -5.89 16.13
N ALA A 118 21.26 -6.38 15.38
CA ALA A 118 21.47 -7.26 14.22
C ALA A 118 21.54 -6.49 12.88
N ASP A 119 21.38 -5.17 12.90
CA ASP A 119 21.44 -4.35 11.70
C ASP A 119 22.89 -4.16 11.25
N VAL A 120 23.10 -4.17 9.94
CA VAL A 120 24.38 -3.90 9.29
C VAL A 120 24.19 -2.73 8.35
N ALA A 121 25.12 -1.79 8.33
CA ALA A 121 25.14 -0.71 7.34
C ALA A 121 26.58 -0.33 7.02
N ARG A 122 27.06 -0.76 5.85
CA ARG A 122 28.39 -0.43 5.33
C ARG A 122 28.24 0.47 4.11
N THR A 123 28.93 1.61 4.13
CA THR A 123 29.02 2.48 2.95
C THR A 123 29.89 1.82 1.89
N LEU A 124 29.43 1.84 0.64
CA LEU A 124 30.14 1.23 -0.48
C LEU A 124 31.20 2.19 -1.04
N GLN A 125 32.42 1.70 -1.19
CA GLN A 125 33.49 2.38 -1.92
C GLN A 125 34.30 1.34 -2.72
N PRO A 126 34.19 1.30 -4.06
CA PRO A 126 33.34 2.14 -4.92
C PRO A 126 31.85 1.78 -4.86
N LEU A 127 30.97 2.70 -5.31
CA LEU A 127 29.53 2.43 -5.45
C LEU A 127 29.27 1.37 -6.54
N ALA A 128 28.25 0.54 -6.34
CA ALA A 128 27.82 -0.42 -7.35
C ALA A 128 27.12 0.28 -8.53
N LYS A 129 27.53 -0.04 -9.75
CA LYS A 129 26.96 0.55 -10.97
C LYS A 129 25.70 -0.15 -11.46
N THR A 130 25.41 -1.34 -10.96
CA THR A 130 24.27 -2.15 -11.39
C THR A 130 23.57 -2.72 -10.17
N ILE A 131 22.24 -2.57 -10.12
CA ILE A 131 21.45 -2.91 -8.93
C ILE A 131 20.28 -3.80 -9.32
N GLU A 132 20.07 -4.87 -8.56
CA GLU A 132 18.87 -5.70 -8.64
C GLU A 132 18.01 -5.48 -7.40
N LEU A 133 16.76 -5.05 -7.58
CA LEU A 133 15.76 -4.89 -6.53
C LEU A 133 14.81 -6.08 -6.57
N ARG A 134 14.79 -6.90 -5.53
CA ARG A 134 13.89 -8.04 -5.41
C ARG A 134 12.72 -7.69 -4.51
N GLU A 135 11.56 -7.51 -5.12
CA GLU A 135 10.31 -7.17 -4.45
C GLU A 135 9.56 -8.46 -4.08
N PRO A 136 9.04 -8.60 -2.85
CA PRO A 136 8.21 -9.74 -2.48
C PRO A 136 6.85 -9.67 -3.17
N PHE A 137 6.21 -10.82 -3.40
CA PHE A 137 4.88 -10.89 -4.02
C PHE A 137 3.81 -10.18 -3.16
N ILE A 138 3.24 -9.11 -3.69
CA ILE A 138 2.24 -8.27 -3.02
C ILE A 138 0.84 -8.87 -3.22
N SER A 139 0.45 -9.87 -2.42
CA SER A 139 -0.97 -10.29 -2.37
C SER A 139 -1.65 -10.04 -1.03
N VAL A 140 -0.92 -9.73 0.06
CA VAL A 140 -1.53 -9.70 1.41
C VAL A 140 -1.14 -8.51 2.29
N MET A 141 -0.18 -7.66 1.91
CA MET A 141 0.33 -6.60 2.81
C MET A 141 0.70 -5.28 2.10
N PRO A 142 0.67 -4.14 2.82
CA PRO A 142 1.03 -2.84 2.24
C PRO A 142 2.47 -2.84 1.73
N ALA A 143 2.65 -2.42 0.47
CA ALA A 143 3.83 -2.57 -0.39
C ALA A 143 5.15 -1.94 0.11
N ALA A 144 5.20 -1.34 1.30
CA ALA A 144 6.42 -0.72 1.80
C ALA A 144 7.60 -1.74 1.94
N PRO A 145 8.85 -1.33 1.73
CA PRO A 145 9.31 0.02 1.38
C PRO A 145 9.23 0.33 -0.13
N PHE A 146 8.70 -0.56 -0.97
CA PHE A 146 8.60 -0.35 -2.41
C PHE A 146 7.32 0.42 -2.77
N GLU A 147 7.39 1.21 -3.84
CA GLU A 147 6.21 1.85 -4.41
C GLU A 147 5.42 0.80 -5.23
N SER A 148 4.13 1.02 -5.45
CA SER A 148 3.30 0.14 -6.32
C SER A 148 3.75 0.15 -7.79
N GLU A 149 4.66 1.05 -8.12
CA GLU A 149 5.28 1.24 -9.42
C GLU A 149 6.60 0.46 -9.52
N PRO A 150 6.78 -0.41 -10.56
CA PRO A 150 7.96 -1.28 -10.70
C PRO A 150 9.33 -0.58 -10.75
N CYS A 151 9.40 0.74 -10.95
CA CYS A 151 10.61 1.52 -10.71
C CYS A 151 10.15 2.84 -10.09
N GLY A 152 9.95 2.80 -8.77
CA GLY A 152 9.52 3.93 -7.97
C GLY A 152 10.53 5.06 -7.91
N ARG A 153 10.25 6.04 -7.06
CA ARG A 153 11.03 7.27 -6.87
C ARG A 153 12.52 7.02 -6.62
N GLU A 154 12.88 6.12 -5.70
CA GLU A 154 14.27 5.82 -5.35
C GLU A 154 15.01 5.14 -6.52
N CYS A 155 14.37 4.19 -7.21
CA CYS A 155 14.89 3.56 -8.43
C CYS A 155 15.16 4.59 -9.53
N ARG A 156 14.19 5.49 -9.79
CA ARG A 156 14.35 6.57 -10.76
C ARG A 156 15.48 7.51 -10.37
N ALA A 157 15.61 7.84 -9.10
CA ALA A 157 16.66 8.75 -8.64
C ALA A 157 18.06 8.15 -8.80
N LEU A 158 18.23 6.85 -8.54
CA LEU A 158 19.48 6.12 -8.78
C LEU A 158 19.94 6.19 -10.24
N LEU A 159 19.01 6.03 -11.18
CA LEU A 159 19.27 6.11 -12.62
C LEU A 159 19.51 7.56 -13.07
N MET A 160 18.68 8.49 -12.61
CA MET A 160 18.71 9.89 -13.00
C MET A 160 19.88 10.67 -12.37
N SER A 161 20.48 10.19 -11.29
CA SER A 161 21.74 10.78 -10.77
C SER A 161 22.96 10.42 -11.63
N GLY A 162 22.88 9.34 -12.42
CA GLY A 162 24.00 8.75 -13.14
C GLY A 162 24.96 7.94 -12.24
N GLU A 163 24.59 7.70 -10.97
CA GLU A 163 25.39 6.85 -10.07
C GLU A 163 25.30 5.37 -10.47
N VAL A 164 24.16 4.97 -11.04
CA VAL A 164 23.83 3.61 -11.48
C VAL A 164 23.52 3.61 -12.98
N GLU A 165 24.03 2.60 -13.69
CA GLU A 165 23.84 2.41 -15.13
C GLU A 165 22.49 1.76 -15.44
N TRP A 166 22.14 0.72 -14.69
CA TRP A 166 20.85 0.06 -14.79
C TRP A 166 20.36 -0.47 -13.44
N VAL A 167 19.03 -0.53 -13.30
CA VAL A 167 18.33 -1.16 -12.19
C VAL A 167 17.42 -2.25 -12.74
N ARG A 168 17.58 -3.49 -12.28
CA ARG A 168 16.65 -4.58 -12.57
C ARG A 168 15.69 -4.71 -11.39
N VAL A 169 14.39 -4.67 -11.65
CA VAL A 169 13.38 -4.96 -10.63
C VAL A 169 12.78 -6.32 -10.90
N VAL A 170 12.90 -7.19 -9.90
CA VAL A 170 12.42 -8.56 -9.92
C VAL A 170 11.27 -8.67 -8.93
N ARG A 171 10.06 -8.84 -9.44
CA ARG A 171 8.90 -9.17 -8.61
C ARG A 171 8.88 -10.68 -8.40
N GLN A 172 9.17 -11.09 -7.18
CA GLN A 172 9.06 -12.47 -6.76
C GLN A 172 7.59 -12.87 -6.78
N ALA A 173 7.32 -14.12 -7.13
CA ALA A 173 5.99 -14.69 -7.05
C ALA A 173 6.09 -16.09 -6.43
N THR A 174 5.02 -16.53 -5.77
CA THR A 174 4.93 -17.89 -5.22
C THR A 174 4.90 -18.97 -6.32
N GLN A 175 4.49 -18.60 -7.53
CA GLN A 175 4.57 -19.43 -8.73
C GLN A 175 5.63 -18.86 -9.67
N ALA A 176 6.54 -19.72 -10.16
CA ALA A 176 7.65 -19.32 -11.03
C ALA A 176 7.19 -18.55 -12.29
N ASP A 177 6.05 -18.94 -12.86
CA ASP A 177 5.48 -18.33 -14.08
C ASP A 177 4.96 -16.89 -13.86
N LEU A 178 4.84 -16.47 -12.60
CA LEU A 178 4.39 -15.12 -12.23
C LEU A 178 5.55 -14.20 -11.83
N ALA A 179 6.77 -14.75 -11.71
CA ALA A 179 7.95 -13.94 -11.46
C ALA A 179 8.23 -13.08 -12.69
N SER A 180 8.53 -11.80 -12.49
CA SER A 180 8.85 -10.89 -13.59
C SER A 180 10.07 -10.06 -13.26
N ALA A 181 11.01 -10.03 -14.19
CA ALA A 181 12.20 -9.18 -14.12
C ALA A 181 12.11 -8.12 -15.22
N THR A 182 12.23 -6.86 -14.84
CA THR A 182 12.25 -5.72 -15.77
C THR A 182 13.47 -4.87 -15.50
N ARG A 183 14.28 -4.64 -16.53
CA ARG A 183 15.45 -3.76 -16.45
C ARG A 183 15.08 -2.35 -16.87
N PHE A 184 15.60 -1.38 -16.12
CA PHE A 184 15.47 0.04 -16.37
C PHE A 184 16.84 0.67 -16.54
N ARG A 185 16.92 1.66 -17.44
CA ARG A 185 18.13 2.46 -17.65
C ARG A 185 17.77 3.93 -17.83
N MET A 186 18.73 4.81 -17.57
CA MET A 186 18.61 6.22 -17.92
C MET A 186 18.86 6.41 -19.41
N ALA A 187 18.06 7.26 -20.04
CA ALA A 187 18.25 7.73 -21.40
C ALA A 187 18.16 9.25 -21.45
N ALA A 188 18.67 9.84 -22.53
CA ALA A 188 18.68 11.28 -22.74
C ALA A 188 18.33 11.67 -24.18
N GLY A 189 17.88 12.92 -24.34
CA GLY A 189 17.59 13.53 -25.64
C GLY A 189 16.47 12.82 -26.40
N ALA A 190 16.72 12.50 -27.67
CA ALA A 190 15.72 11.94 -28.59
C ALA A 190 15.17 10.56 -28.16
N ALA A 191 15.87 9.85 -27.27
CA ALA A 191 15.39 8.58 -26.72
C ALA A 191 14.25 8.77 -25.70
N CYS A 192 13.94 10.01 -25.28
CA CYS A 192 12.87 10.33 -24.36
C CYS A 192 11.62 10.85 -25.11
N PRO A 193 10.68 9.97 -25.51
CA PRO A 193 9.58 10.32 -26.42
C PRO A 193 8.59 11.36 -25.89
N ALA A 194 8.52 11.59 -24.58
CA ALA A 194 7.58 12.53 -23.96
C ALA A 194 8.18 13.93 -23.64
N ALA A 195 9.35 14.29 -24.18
CA ALA A 195 10.02 15.58 -23.96
C ALA A 195 9.35 16.78 -24.69
N GLU A 196 8.02 16.80 -24.78
CA GLU A 196 7.24 17.70 -25.65
C GLU A 196 7.23 19.18 -25.23
N THR A 197 7.95 19.59 -24.18
CA THR A 197 8.02 21.00 -23.75
C THR A 197 9.29 21.75 -24.19
N GLY A 198 9.94 21.32 -25.27
CA GLY A 198 11.10 22.06 -25.80
C GLY A 198 12.34 21.99 -24.90
N HIS A 199 12.43 21.00 -24.02
CA HIS A 199 13.67 20.68 -23.33
C HIS A 199 14.49 19.82 -24.28
N GLY A 200 15.41 20.47 -25.01
CA GLY A 200 16.24 19.89 -26.07
C GLY A 200 17.11 18.71 -25.62
N ALA A 201 18.30 18.55 -26.22
CA ALA A 201 19.21 17.41 -25.98
C ALA A 201 19.53 17.06 -24.49
N ALA A 202 19.12 17.90 -23.52
CA ALA A 202 19.24 17.72 -22.08
C ALA A 202 18.08 16.97 -21.39
N ALA A 203 16.98 16.62 -22.08
CA ALA A 203 15.89 15.85 -21.46
C ALA A 203 16.40 14.48 -21.01
N ARG A 204 16.12 14.08 -19.76
CA ARG A 204 16.51 12.77 -19.21
C ARG A 204 15.27 12.02 -18.75
N CYS A 205 15.25 10.71 -18.98
CA CYS A 205 14.14 9.85 -18.63
C CYS A 205 14.62 8.45 -18.27
N VAL A 206 13.75 7.70 -17.59
CA VAL A 206 13.96 6.28 -17.29
C VAL A 206 13.16 5.45 -18.28
N LEU A 207 13.84 4.55 -19.00
CA LEU A 207 13.27 3.69 -20.02
C LEU A 207 13.39 2.22 -19.60
N VAL A 208 12.48 1.41 -20.13
CA VAL A 208 12.61 -0.06 -20.10
C VAL A 208 13.74 -0.47 -21.04
N ALA A 209 14.56 -1.43 -20.61
CA ALA A 209 15.70 -1.93 -21.35
C ALA A 209 15.64 -3.47 -21.51
N PRO A 210 16.27 -4.03 -22.54
CA PRO A 210 16.42 -5.47 -22.66
C PRO A 210 17.15 -6.05 -21.44
N ASP A 211 16.63 -7.18 -20.96
CA ASP A 211 17.24 -7.92 -19.86
C ASP A 211 17.98 -9.15 -20.42
N ASP A 212 19.31 -9.13 -20.32
CA ASP A 212 20.21 -10.20 -20.77
C ASP A 212 20.52 -11.23 -19.66
N GLY A 213 19.92 -11.09 -18.47
CA GLY A 213 20.16 -11.98 -17.34
C GLY A 213 21.51 -11.77 -16.63
N ALA A 214 22.32 -10.77 -17.00
CA ALA A 214 23.60 -10.50 -16.33
C ALA A 214 23.40 -10.23 -14.82
N PRO A 215 24.26 -10.73 -13.93
CA PRO A 215 24.14 -10.47 -12.50
C PRO A 215 24.37 -8.97 -12.20
N ALA A 216 23.59 -8.42 -11.28
CA ALA A 216 23.85 -7.09 -10.74
C ALA A 216 25.02 -7.11 -9.76
N ALA A 217 25.78 -6.03 -9.68
CA ALA A 217 26.86 -5.85 -8.73
C ALA A 217 26.36 -5.73 -7.28
N LEU A 218 25.13 -5.24 -7.10
CA LEU A 218 24.44 -5.17 -5.81
C LEU A 218 23.02 -5.74 -5.94
N THR A 219 22.67 -6.67 -5.07
CA THR A 219 21.30 -7.19 -4.97
C THR A 219 20.67 -6.71 -3.67
N VAL A 220 19.50 -6.12 -3.75
CA VAL A 220 18.66 -5.71 -2.63
C VAL A 220 17.47 -6.66 -2.56
N ASP A 221 17.30 -7.35 -1.45
CA ASP A 221 16.22 -8.29 -1.21
C ASP A 221 15.37 -7.87 -0.02
N ALA A 222 14.06 -7.92 -0.18
CA ALA A 222 13.12 -7.67 0.90
C ALA A 222 12.36 -8.95 1.24
N THR A 223 12.75 -9.54 2.36
CA THR A 223 12.20 -10.80 2.84
C THR A 223 11.11 -10.56 3.87
N PHE A 224 10.02 -11.30 3.77
CA PHE A 224 9.01 -11.37 4.82
C PHE A 224 9.48 -12.26 5.97
N LEU A 225 9.24 -11.81 7.20
CA LEU A 225 9.54 -12.56 8.42
C LEU A 225 8.24 -12.91 9.12
N GLU A 226 7.94 -14.20 9.19
CA GLU A 226 6.80 -14.71 9.95
C GLU A 226 6.97 -14.50 11.46
N ARG A 227 5.86 -14.62 12.20
CA ARG A 227 5.85 -14.49 13.67
C ARG A 227 6.88 -15.38 14.37
N ALA A 228 7.12 -16.58 13.82
CA ALA A 228 8.06 -17.54 14.38
C ALA A 228 9.50 -16.99 14.40
N ALA A 229 9.89 -16.19 13.41
CA ALA A 229 11.22 -15.57 13.33
C ALA A 229 11.52 -14.58 14.46
N PHE A 230 10.50 -14.18 15.22
CA PHE A 230 10.62 -13.27 16.36
C PHE A 230 10.51 -13.99 17.71
N ALA A 231 10.73 -15.32 17.77
CA ALA A 231 10.65 -16.10 19.02
C ALA A 231 11.46 -15.48 20.17
N ASP A 232 12.72 -15.12 19.91
CA ASP A 232 13.66 -14.63 20.93
C ASP A 232 13.35 -13.20 21.42
N TYR A 233 12.48 -12.50 20.70
CA TYR A 233 12.07 -11.13 21.01
C TYR A 233 10.74 -11.07 21.77
N ARG A 234 10.04 -12.20 21.90
CA ARG A 234 8.74 -12.26 22.56
C ARG A 234 8.88 -12.19 24.07
N SER A 235 7.93 -11.51 24.70
CA SER A 235 7.74 -11.50 26.15
C SER A 235 6.35 -12.02 26.46
N SER A 236 6.23 -12.85 27.49
CA SER A 236 4.96 -13.35 28.01
C SER A 236 4.23 -12.31 28.87
N ALA A 237 4.85 -11.15 29.14
CA ALA A 237 4.25 -10.11 29.95
C ALA A 237 2.99 -9.53 29.27
N PRO A 238 1.87 -9.35 29.99
CA PRO A 238 0.57 -8.98 29.39
C PRO A 238 0.56 -7.58 28.75
N LEU A 239 1.50 -6.70 29.09
CA LEU A 239 1.66 -5.36 28.50
C LEU A 239 2.75 -5.28 27.42
N ALA A 240 3.48 -6.39 27.20
CA ALA A 240 4.50 -6.45 26.16
C ALA A 240 3.90 -6.24 24.77
N PRO A 241 4.63 -5.59 23.84
CA PRO A 241 4.25 -5.53 22.44
C PRO A 241 4.04 -6.95 21.88
N ASP A 242 2.90 -7.19 21.23
CA ASP A 242 2.64 -8.49 20.60
C ASP A 242 3.13 -8.47 19.15
N LEU A 243 4.28 -9.10 18.91
CA LEU A 243 4.88 -9.20 17.57
C LEU A 243 4.02 -10.08 16.66
N ARG A 244 3.68 -9.55 15.49
CA ARG A 244 2.84 -10.23 14.50
C ARG A 244 3.66 -10.79 13.35
N TYR A 245 4.44 -9.94 12.72
CA TYR A 245 5.28 -10.24 11.56
C TYR A 245 6.31 -9.13 11.41
N GLY A 246 7.24 -9.30 10.48
CA GLY A 246 8.17 -8.25 10.13
C GLY A 246 8.70 -8.40 8.72
N ARG A 247 9.65 -7.53 8.40
CA ARG A 247 10.31 -7.48 7.09
C ARG A 247 11.79 -7.27 7.34
N ARG A 248 12.61 -7.82 6.46
CA ARG A 248 14.05 -7.56 6.46
C ARG A 248 14.49 -7.12 5.08
N LEU A 249 15.18 -5.99 5.04
CA LEU A 249 15.82 -5.47 3.85
C LEU A 249 17.30 -5.82 3.93
N THR A 250 17.79 -6.54 2.94
CA THR A 250 19.17 -7.00 2.86
C THR A 250 19.78 -6.50 1.56
N ALA A 251 20.99 -5.95 1.60
CA ALA A 251 21.76 -5.64 0.39
C ALA A 251 23.08 -6.41 0.42
N THR A 252 23.37 -7.10 -0.69
CA THR A 252 24.53 -7.98 -0.83
C THR A 252 25.27 -7.68 -2.12
N MET A 253 26.58 -7.52 -2.04
CA MET A 253 27.44 -7.36 -3.22
C MET A 253 27.59 -8.69 -3.95
N HIS A 254 27.67 -8.65 -5.28
CA HIS A 254 27.91 -9.85 -6.07
C HIS A 254 29.24 -10.52 -5.66
N GLY A 255 29.19 -11.83 -5.41
CA GLY A 255 30.35 -12.60 -4.95
C GLY A 255 30.70 -12.42 -3.46
N ALA A 256 30.01 -11.55 -2.72
CA ALA A 256 30.20 -11.42 -1.28
C ALA A 256 29.33 -12.44 -0.51
N HIS A 257 29.90 -13.02 0.56
CA HIS A 257 29.15 -13.90 1.47
C HIS A 257 28.35 -13.10 2.51
N ASP A 258 28.90 -11.99 2.99
CA ASP A 258 28.26 -11.16 3.99
C ASP A 258 27.47 -10.00 3.34
N PRO A 259 26.28 -9.68 3.87
CA PRO A 259 25.54 -8.52 3.42
C PRO A 259 26.24 -7.22 3.81
N VAL A 260 26.19 -6.22 2.93
CA VAL A 260 26.68 -4.86 3.18
C VAL A 260 25.64 -4.00 3.90
N PHE A 261 24.38 -4.42 3.85
CA PHE A 261 23.29 -3.79 4.58
C PHE A 261 22.27 -4.84 5.05
N VAL A 262 21.82 -4.73 6.29
CA VAL A 262 20.71 -5.48 6.86
C VAL A 262 19.94 -4.52 7.75
N ARG A 263 18.64 -4.40 7.53
CA ARG A 263 17.73 -3.81 8.50
C ARG A 263 16.47 -4.62 8.67
N THR A 264 15.98 -4.71 9.90
CA THR A 264 14.75 -5.43 10.23
C THR A 264 13.68 -4.48 10.77
N GLU A 265 12.50 -4.50 10.17
CA GLU A 265 11.28 -3.89 10.69
C GLU A 265 10.40 -4.96 11.32
N ALA A 266 9.72 -4.60 12.40
CA ALA A 266 8.69 -5.44 12.98
C ALA A 266 7.35 -4.70 13.10
N SER A 267 6.26 -5.41 12.89
CA SER A 267 4.91 -4.97 13.22
C SER A 267 4.50 -5.59 14.54
N ALA A 268 4.17 -4.74 15.52
CA ALA A 268 3.72 -5.16 16.84
C ALA A 268 2.41 -4.48 17.23
N ASP A 269 1.54 -5.20 17.93
CA ASP A 269 0.36 -4.60 18.53
C ASP A 269 0.72 -4.09 19.94
N VAL A 270 0.71 -2.77 20.12
CA VAL A 270 1.05 -2.08 21.38
C VAL A 270 -0.22 -1.63 22.10
N VAL A 271 -0.16 -1.55 23.43
CA VAL A 271 -1.28 -1.10 24.25
C VAL A 271 -1.62 0.37 23.94
N THR A 272 -2.91 0.69 23.78
CA THR A 272 -3.35 2.06 23.46
C THR A 272 -3.20 3.03 24.61
N ILE A 273 -3.16 4.32 24.27
CA ILE A 273 -3.38 5.43 25.20
C ILE A 273 -4.61 6.20 24.68
N PRO A 274 -5.70 6.30 25.47
CA PRO A 274 -5.86 5.76 26.82
C PRO A 274 -5.90 4.22 26.87
N PHE A 275 -5.50 3.65 28.01
CA PHE A 275 -5.54 2.21 28.28
C PHE A 275 -6.99 1.74 28.35
N LEU A 276 -7.37 0.85 27.46
CA LEU A 276 -8.74 0.34 27.37
C LEU A 276 -8.71 -1.18 27.48
N VAL A 277 -9.66 -1.72 28.25
CA VAL A 277 -9.99 -3.14 28.26
C VAL A 277 -11.36 -3.28 27.64
N TRP A 278 -11.46 -4.11 26.60
CA TRP A 278 -12.64 -4.24 25.78
C TRP A 278 -12.97 -5.72 25.54
N PRO A 279 -14.24 -6.12 25.44
CA PRO A 279 -14.57 -7.51 25.15
C PRO A 279 -14.01 -7.89 23.77
N ALA A 280 -13.18 -8.93 23.72
CA ALA A 280 -12.65 -9.48 22.49
C ALA A 280 -13.80 -9.90 21.60
N SER A 281 -13.98 -9.26 20.44
CA SER A 281 -14.98 -9.67 19.46
C SER A 281 -14.27 -10.23 18.22
N ARG A 282 -14.55 -11.49 17.89
CA ARG A 282 -14.17 -12.10 16.62
C ARG A 282 -15.46 -12.56 15.95
N GLY A 283 -16.03 -11.69 15.12
CA GLY A 283 -17.35 -11.92 14.52
C GLY A 283 -18.44 -12.05 15.59
N MET A 284 -19.15 -13.19 15.62
CA MET A 284 -20.24 -13.49 16.57
C MET A 284 -19.77 -14.15 17.88
N SER A 285 -18.46 -14.30 18.09
CA SER A 285 -17.90 -14.89 19.31
C SER A 285 -17.22 -13.83 20.16
N SER A 286 -17.29 -13.97 21.49
CA SER A 286 -16.50 -13.16 22.41
C SER A 286 -15.63 -14.00 23.34
N GLY A 287 -14.33 -13.67 23.42
CA GLY A 287 -13.35 -14.42 24.21
C GLY A 287 -13.21 -13.97 25.67
N GLY A 288 -14.08 -13.07 26.15
CA GLY A 288 -13.89 -12.32 27.40
C GLY A 288 -13.24 -10.97 27.16
N TYR A 289 -12.63 -10.38 28.19
CA TYR A 289 -11.94 -9.08 28.07
C TYR A 289 -10.52 -9.22 27.52
N GLU A 290 -10.19 -8.38 26.54
CA GLU A 290 -8.84 -8.21 26.01
C GLU A 290 -8.36 -6.76 26.20
N ILE A 291 -7.05 -6.60 26.29
CA ILE A 291 -6.43 -5.28 26.28
C ILE A 291 -6.49 -4.74 24.86
N TRP A 292 -7.06 -3.55 24.69
CA TRP A 292 -7.11 -2.90 23.40
C TRP A 292 -5.70 -2.50 22.96
N ARG A 293 -5.34 -2.90 21.74
CA ARG A 293 -4.02 -2.68 21.16
C ARG A 293 -4.15 -2.08 19.78
N VAL A 294 -3.20 -1.22 19.42
CA VAL A 294 -3.06 -0.67 18.07
C VAL A 294 -1.80 -1.22 17.45
N ARG A 295 -1.87 -1.48 16.15
CA ARG A 295 -0.70 -1.89 15.39
C ARG A 295 0.26 -0.72 15.25
N GLN A 296 1.52 -0.94 15.62
CA GLN A 296 2.62 -0.02 15.45
C GLN A 296 3.73 -0.69 14.64
N THR A 297 4.32 0.06 13.72
CA THR A 297 5.55 -0.34 13.02
C THR A 297 6.76 0.10 13.86
N ILE A 298 7.66 -0.84 14.13
CA ILE A 298 8.90 -0.66 14.88
C ILE A 298 10.06 -0.75 13.89
N ALA A 299 10.99 0.22 13.95
CA ALA A 299 12.10 0.37 12.98
C ALA A 299 11.63 0.33 11.51
N PRO A 300 10.79 1.28 11.05
CA PRO A 300 10.25 1.26 9.70
C PRO A 300 11.35 1.23 8.63
N LEU A 301 11.21 0.35 7.65
CA LEU A 301 12.16 0.24 6.54
C LEU A 301 11.96 1.37 5.52
N SER A 302 13.07 1.80 4.92
CA SER A 302 13.08 2.78 3.83
C SER A 302 14.22 2.48 2.86
N LEU A 303 13.89 2.34 1.57
CA LEU A 303 14.89 2.25 0.51
C LEU A 303 15.77 3.50 0.48
N ALA A 304 15.19 4.67 0.75
CA ALA A 304 15.93 5.93 0.76
C ALA A 304 17.00 5.95 1.87
N GLN A 305 16.66 5.49 3.07
CA GLN A 305 17.63 5.37 4.16
C GLN A 305 18.71 4.34 3.86
N MET A 306 18.34 3.20 3.26
CA MET A 306 19.30 2.18 2.86
C MET A 306 20.29 2.71 1.83
N PHE A 307 19.81 3.27 0.71
CA PHE A 307 20.68 3.81 -0.32
C PHE A 307 21.51 4.99 0.17
N GLY A 308 20.96 5.82 1.07
CA GLY A 308 21.73 6.84 1.78
C GLY A 308 22.90 6.26 2.58
N ALA A 309 22.66 5.20 3.36
CA ALA A 309 23.69 4.51 4.15
C ALA A 309 24.74 3.82 3.28
N LEU A 310 24.33 3.27 2.13
CA LEU A 310 25.22 2.65 1.15
C LEU A 310 26.09 3.67 0.39
N GLY A 311 25.79 4.97 0.47
CA GLY A 311 26.59 6.05 -0.12
C GLY A 311 25.99 6.73 -1.35
N TYR A 312 24.77 6.40 -1.76
CA TYR A 312 24.07 7.03 -2.90
C TYR A 312 23.39 8.37 -2.50
N ALA A 313 24.12 9.22 -1.79
CA ALA A 313 23.57 10.45 -1.21
C ALA A 313 23.00 11.40 -2.29
N ARG A 314 23.69 11.51 -3.44
CA ARG A 314 23.23 12.34 -4.56
C ARG A 314 21.91 11.83 -5.14
N SER A 315 21.80 10.51 -5.36
CA SER A 315 20.54 9.91 -5.79
C SER A 315 19.43 10.17 -4.78
N MET A 316 19.70 10.04 -3.47
CA MET A 316 18.66 10.22 -2.47
C MET A 316 18.21 11.67 -2.30
N GLU A 317 19.09 12.64 -2.57
CA GLU A 317 18.68 14.04 -2.65
C GLU A 317 17.77 14.29 -3.86
N LEU A 318 18.13 13.74 -5.02
CA LEU A 318 17.29 13.81 -6.23
C LEU A 318 15.93 13.12 -6.01
N ALA A 319 15.88 12.03 -5.25
CA ALA A 319 14.63 11.34 -4.95
C ALA A 319 13.60 12.27 -4.29
N LYS A 320 14.03 13.21 -3.44
CA LYS A 320 13.13 14.16 -2.76
C LYS A 320 12.44 15.12 -3.72
N THR A 321 13.05 15.41 -4.88
CA THR A 321 12.49 16.33 -5.88
C THR A 321 11.67 15.62 -6.95
N LEU A 322 11.79 14.29 -7.07
CA LEU A 322 11.04 13.51 -8.04
C LEU A 322 9.59 13.32 -7.57
N SER A 323 8.65 13.64 -8.45
CA SER A 323 7.23 13.38 -8.22
C SER A 323 6.95 11.88 -8.10
N GLN A 324 6.09 11.49 -7.17
CA GLN A 324 5.55 10.13 -7.06
C GLN A 324 4.56 9.78 -8.19
N GLY A 325 4.32 10.72 -9.11
CA GLY A 325 3.27 10.62 -10.11
C GLY A 325 1.89 10.89 -9.48
N SER A 326 0.93 11.34 -10.30
CA SER A 326 -0.44 11.47 -9.81
C SER A 326 -1.07 10.09 -9.61
N ALA A 327 -1.65 9.86 -8.45
CA ALA A 327 -2.51 8.70 -8.18
C ALA A 327 -3.90 8.85 -8.81
N ASN A 328 -4.27 10.07 -9.22
CA ASN A 328 -5.54 10.33 -9.87
C ASN A 328 -5.49 9.85 -11.33
N ILE A 329 -6.35 8.90 -11.67
CA ILE A 329 -6.48 8.34 -13.02
C ILE A 329 -7.01 9.35 -14.04
N HIS A 330 -7.60 10.46 -13.58
CA HIS A 330 -8.17 11.51 -14.43
C HIS A 330 -7.15 12.53 -14.90
N ASP A 331 -5.98 12.61 -14.25
CA ASP A 331 -4.92 13.52 -14.67
C ASP A 331 -4.26 13.00 -15.96
N PRO A 332 -3.79 13.89 -16.86
CA PRO A 332 -3.05 13.46 -18.04
C PRO A 332 -1.84 12.59 -17.63
N PRO A 333 -1.48 11.58 -18.46
CA PRO A 333 -0.36 10.72 -18.15
C PRO A 333 0.93 11.56 -18.05
N ALA A 334 1.62 11.46 -16.93
CA ALA A 334 2.91 12.11 -16.74
C ALA A 334 3.94 11.59 -17.77
N PRO A 335 4.94 12.39 -18.18
CA PRO A 335 5.94 12.00 -19.17
C PRO A 335 6.61 10.65 -18.86
N GLU A 336 6.84 10.31 -17.59
CA GLU A 336 7.45 9.04 -17.21
C GLU A 336 6.55 7.84 -17.53
N VAL A 337 5.23 7.99 -17.46
CA VAL A 337 4.27 6.93 -17.79
C VAL A 337 4.28 6.69 -19.30
N VAL A 338 4.31 7.77 -20.10
CA VAL A 338 4.40 7.70 -21.56
C VAL A 338 5.71 7.06 -21.99
N ASN A 339 6.84 7.52 -21.46
CA ASN A 339 8.18 7.02 -21.79
C ASN A 339 8.32 5.51 -21.49
N ARG A 340 7.75 5.01 -20.39
CA ARG A 340 7.81 3.59 -20.03
C ARG A 340 6.90 2.72 -20.89
N ALA A 341 5.70 3.20 -21.23
CA ALA A 341 4.84 2.50 -22.17
C ALA A 341 5.50 2.42 -23.56
N ALA A 342 6.04 3.53 -24.07
CA ALA A 342 6.72 3.57 -25.36
C ALA A 342 7.98 2.68 -25.38
N SER A 343 8.87 2.80 -24.38
CA SER A 343 10.11 2.00 -24.34
C SER A 343 9.88 0.50 -24.12
N ALA A 344 8.79 0.10 -23.47
CA ALA A 344 8.42 -1.31 -23.42
C ALA A 344 8.11 -1.87 -24.82
N LEU A 345 7.46 -1.08 -25.67
CA LEU A 345 7.18 -1.44 -27.08
C LEU A 345 8.44 -1.41 -27.95
N ASP A 346 9.43 -0.59 -27.59
CA ASP A 346 10.72 -0.52 -28.30
C ASP A 346 11.67 -1.69 -27.98
N LEU A 347 11.28 -2.60 -27.08
CA LEU A 347 12.07 -3.81 -26.81
C LEU A 347 12.19 -4.70 -28.05
N PRO A 348 13.36 -5.33 -28.29
CA PRO A 348 13.58 -6.23 -29.42
C PRO A 348 12.50 -7.30 -29.54
N ALA A 349 12.06 -7.62 -30.77
CA ALA A 349 10.92 -8.51 -31.01
C ALA A 349 11.06 -9.93 -30.40
N ASN A 350 12.29 -10.39 -30.20
CA ASN A 350 12.61 -11.68 -29.56
C ASN A 350 12.45 -11.66 -28.03
N VAL A 351 12.28 -10.48 -27.41
CA VAL A 351 12.03 -10.35 -25.97
C VAL A 351 10.54 -10.51 -25.69
N ALA A 352 10.18 -11.57 -24.96
CA ALA A 352 8.81 -11.79 -24.51
C ALA A 352 8.37 -10.72 -23.49
N PHE A 353 7.11 -10.31 -23.55
CA PHE A 353 6.56 -9.38 -22.58
C PHE A 353 6.22 -10.08 -21.27
N ASN A 354 6.75 -9.57 -20.17
CA ASN A 354 6.33 -9.96 -18.84
C ASN A 354 5.10 -9.13 -18.41
N ARG A 355 4.55 -9.46 -17.24
CA ARG A 355 3.41 -8.74 -16.66
C ARG A 355 3.67 -7.24 -16.46
N THR A 356 4.87 -6.86 -16.06
CA THR A 356 5.26 -5.46 -15.85
C THR A 356 5.25 -4.65 -17.16
N HIS A 357 5.72 -5.21 -18.27
CA HIS A 357 5.65 -4.58 -19.59
C HIS A 357 4.18 -4.31 -19.99
N LEU A 358 3.30 -5.30 -19.78
CA LEU A 358 1.87 -5.16 -20.02
C LEU A 358 1.22 -4.12 -19.09
N GLU A 359 1.63 -4.06 -17.82
CA GLU A 359 1.15 -3.08 -16.84
C GLU A 359 1.47 -1.64 -17.27
N PHE A 360 2.63 -1.36 -17.89
CA PHE A 360 2.97 -0.02 -18.37
C PHE A 360 2.03 0.46 -19.48
N ALA A 361 1.81 -0.37 -20.49
CA ALA A 361 0.87 -0.06 -21.57
C ALA A 361 -0.56 0.12 -21.04
N ASN A 362 -1.03 -0.77 -20.16
CA ASN A 362 -2.38 -0.70 -19.60
C ASN A 362 -2.58 0.50 -18.65
N ARG A 363 -1.59 0.84 -17.81
CA ARG A 363 -1.65 2.05 -16.97
C ARG A 363 -1.71 3.32 -17.82
N TRP A 364 -0.96 3.37 -18.92
CA TRP A 364 -1.03 4.48 -19.85
C TRP A 364 -2.42 4.57 -20.51
N ILE A 365 -2.94 3.46 -21.07
CA ILE A 365 -4.29 3.37 -21.66
C ILE A 365 -5.35 3.86 -20.67
N ALA A 366 -5.31 3.36 -19.43
CA ALA A 366 -6.28 3.71 -18.40
C ALA A 366 -6.34 5.22 -18.11
N ARG A 367 -5.21 5.94 -18.23
CA ARG A 367 -5.16 7.40 -18.07
C ARG A 367 -5.63 8.14 -19.31
N VAL A 368 -5.17 7.73 -20.50
CA VAL A 368 -5.52 8.44 -21.74
C VAL A 368 -7.00 8.35 -22.09
N VAL A 369 -7.73 7.34 -21.58
CA VAL A 369 -9.20 7.27 -21.69
C VAL A 369 -9.87 8.53 -21.12
N TRP A 370 -9.29 9.15 -20.08
CA TRP A 370 -9.84 10.34 -19.43
C TRP A 370 -9.26 11.65 -19.96
N THR A 371 -8.10 11.63 -20.61
CA THR A 371 -7.46 12.82 -21.19
C THR A 371 -8.14 13.24 -22.50
N LYS A 372 -8.73 14.44 -22.56
CA LYS A 372 -9.43 14.97 -23.75
C LYS A 372 -8.99 16.39 -24.09
N PRO A 373 -8.66 16.69 -25.37
CA PRO A 373 -8.50 15.77 -26.51
C PRO A 373 -7.21 14.93 -26.38
N LEU A 374 -7.12 13.81 -27.11
CA LEU A 374 -5.89 13.01 -27.18
C LEU A 374 -5.01 13.57 -28.29
N PRO A 375 -3.75 13.95 -28.02
CA PRO A 375 -2.91 14.53 -29.05
C PRO A 375 -2.42 13.45 -30.04
N PRO A 376 -1.98 13.81 -31.25
CA PRO A 376 -1.63 12.86 -32.31
C PRO A 376 -0.62 11.78 -31.91
N GLN A 377 0.39 12.14 -31.12
CA GLN A 377 1.37 11.23 -30.53
C GLN A 377 0.73 10.18 -29.62
N GLY A 378 -0.32 10.56 -28.89
CA GLY A 378 -1.13 9.65 -28.09
C GLY A 378 -1.87 8.66 -28.98
N VAL A 379 -2.49 9.13 -30.06
CA VAL A 379 -3.15 8.25 -31.05
C VAL A 379 -2.15 7.29 -31.68
N ALA A 380 -0.96 7.76 -32.04
CA ALA A 380 0.12 6.93 -32.58
C ALA A 380 0.56 5.85 -31.59
N LEU A 381 0.66 6.17 -30.30
CA LEU A 381 1.00 5.19 -29.27
C LEU A 381 -0.13 4.16 -29.05
N VAL A 382 -1.41 4.56 -29.10
CA VAL A 382 -2.55 3.60 -29.09
C VAL A 382 -2.41 2.62 -30.26
N ARG A 383 -2.17 3.15 -31.46
CA ARG A 383 -1.98 2.35 -32.68
C ARG A 383 -0.82 1.35 -32.54
N ARG A 384 0.33 1.80 -32.02
CA ARG A 384 1.50 0.95 -31.76
C ARG A 384 1.19 -0.17 -30.77
N ILE A 385 0.50 0.16 -29.68
CA ILE A 385 0.10 -0.83 -28.66
C ILE A 385 -0.83 -1.89 -29.25
N LEU A 386 -1.82 -1.49 -30.06
CA LEU A 386 -2.73 -2.43 -30.73
C LEU A 386 -1.99 -3.41 -31.64
N LEU A 387 -1.00 -2.93 -32.40
CA LEU A 387 -0.30 -3.72 -33.41
C LEU A 387 0.78 -4.63 -32.82
N GLU A 388 1.22 -4.39 -31.58
CA GLU A 388 2.27 -5.16 -30.90
C GLU A 388 1.84 -6.62 -30.66
N PRO A 389 2.45 -7.61 -31.34
CA PRO A 389 2.05 -9.02 -31.21
C PRO A 389 2.22 -9.60 -29.81
N ARG A 390 3.14 -9.06 -29.00
CA ARG A 390 3.41 -9.52 -27.64
C ARG A 390 2.39 -9.01 -26.62
N MET A 391 1.54 -8.06 -27.00
CA MET A 391 0.49 -7.54 -26.13
C MET A 391 -0.70 -8.51 -26.08
N ALA A 392 -0.89 -9.13 -24.91
CA ALA A 392 -2.02 -10.02 -24.66
C ALA A 392 -3.23 -9.32 -24.01
N TRP A 393 -3.13 -8.06 -23.58
CA TRP A 393 -4.28 -7.43 -22.92
C TRP A 393 -4.32 -5.90 -23.07
N PHE A 394 -5.51 -5.40 -23.38
CA PHE A 394 -5.84 -3.98 -23.54
C PHE A 394 -7.12 -3.68 -22.76
N GLY A 395 -7.00 -3.14 -21.55
CA GLY A 395 -8.16 -2.60 -20.83
C GLY A 395 -8.72 -1.36 -21.53
N ALA A 396 -10.05 -1.22 -21.62
CA ALA A 396 -10.75 0.00 -22.06
C ALA A 396 -10.50 0.48 -23.51
N LEU A 397 -10.08 -0.42 -24.42
CA LEU A 397 -9.91 -0.11 -25.85
C LEU A 397 -11.22 0.36 -26.51
N ASP A 398 -12.35 -0.25 -26.15
CA ASP A 398 -13.70 0.14 -26.54
C ASP A 398 -13.96 1.63 -26.29
N ARG A 399 -13.60 2.12 -25.10
CA ARG A 399 -13.75 3.54 -24.73
C ARG A 399 -12.87 4.45 -25.56
N LEU A 400 -11.63 4.06 -25.85
CA LEU A 400 -10.75 4.83 -26.74
C LEU A 400 -11.31 4.91 -28.16
N LEU A 401 -11.87 3.82 -28.68
CA LEU A 401 -12.43 3.76 -30.03
C LEU A 401 -13.72 4.57 -30.20
N THR A 402 -14.42 4.95 -29.12
CA THR A 402 -15.54 5.91 -29.23
C THR A 402 -15.09 7.34 -29.53
N ARG A 403 -13.78 7.62 -29.53
CA ARG A 403 -13.23 8.95 -29.71
C ARG A 403 -12.99 9.28 -31.20
N PRO A 404 -13.43 10.45 -31.67
CA PRO A 404 -13.33 10.82 -33.09
C PRO A 404 -11.88 10.95 -33.58
N GLU A 405 -10.93 11.27 -32.70
CA GLU A 405 -9.51 11.36 -33.05
C GLU A 405 -8.78 10.00 -33.07
N VAL A 406 -9.33 8.97 -32.42
CA VAL A 406 -8.71 7.64 -32.33
C VAL A 406 -9.28 6.68 -33.37
N ALA A 407 -10.61 6.62 -33.47
CA ALA A 407 -11.32 5.62 -34.28
C ALA A 407 -10.86 5.57 -35.75
N PRO A 408 -10.71 6.70 -36.47
CA PRO A 408 -10.32 6.68 -37.88
C PRO A 408 -8.93 6.08 -38.12
N THR A 409 -8.02 6.23 -37.15
CA THR A 409 -6.65 5.73 -37.25
C THR A 409 -6.53 4.26 -36.84
N VAL A 410 -7.29 3.84 -35.82
CA VAL A 410 -7.12 2.55 -35.15
C VAL A 410 -8.06 1.47 -35.71
N LEU A 411 -9.31 1.81 -36.09
CA LEU A 411 -10.27 0.83 -36.61
C LEU A 411 -9.80 0.09 -37.88
N PRO A 412 -9.19 0.75 -38.89
CA PRO A 412 -8.69 0.05 -40.07
C PRO A 412 -7.65 -1.03 -39.73
N ASP A 413 -6.78 -0.77 -38.75
CA ASP A 413 -5.75 -1.71 -38.30
C ASP A 413 -6.35 -2.88 -37.51
N MET A 414 -7.36 -2.63 -36.68
CA MET A 414 -8.08 -3.71 -36.01
C MET A 414 -8.70 -4.67 -37.01
N LEU A 415 -9.36 -4.14 -38.05
CA LEU A 415 -9.95 -4.97 -39.10
C LEU A 415 -8.87 -5.70 -39.91
N ASN A 416 -7.70 -5.08 -40.18
CA ASN A 416 -6.54 -5.76 -40.76
C ASN A 416 -6.11 -6.96 -39.89
N LEU A 417 -6.02 -6.79 -38.57
CA LEU A 417 -5.63 -7.86 -37.65
C LEU A 417 -6.63 -9.01 -37.65
N LEU A 418 -7.94 -8.72 -37.72
CA LEU A 418 -8.99 -9.76 -37.75
C LEU A 418 -9.02 -10.55 -39.06
N GLU A 419 -8.64 -9.92 -40.18
CA GLU A 419 -8.51 -10.58 -41.49
C GLU A 419 -7.26 -11.46 -41.56
N THR A 420 -6.14 -10.99 -41.01
CA THR A 420 -4.83 -11.62 -41.22
C THR A 420 -4.45 -12.60 -40.12
N ARG A 421 -4.97 -12.46 -38.89
CA ARG A 421 -4.65 -13.33 -37.76
C ARG A 421 -5.82 -14.22 -37.40
N LYS A 422 -5.58 -15.54 -37.35
CA LYS A 422 -6.55 -16.51 -36.83
C LYS A 422 -6.73 -16.29 -35.32
N LEU A 423 -7.98 -16.37 -34.84
CA LEU A 423 -8.23 -16.45 -33.40
C LEU A 423 -7.66 -17.75 -32.87
N THR A 424 -6.80 -17.66 -31.86
CA THR A 424 -6.28 -18.81 -31.11
C THR A 424 -6.46 -18.54 -29.63
N ALA A 425 -6.46 -19.59 -28.80
CA ALA A 425 -6.49 -19.45 -27.34
C ALA A 425 -5.36 -18.56 -26.78
N ALA A 426 -4.25 -18.42 -27.51
CA ALA A 426 -3.10 -17.60 -27.14
C ALA A 426 -3.07 -16.18 -27.75
N ASN A 427 -4.02 -15.81 -28.63
CA ASN A 427 -4.00 -14.52 -29.33
C ASN A 427 -5.09 -13.58 -28.81
N ASP A 428 -4.85 -13.06 -27.60
CA ASP A 428 -5.80 -12.20 -26.90
C ASP A 428 -6.04 -10.85 -27.59
N ALA A 429 -5.09 -10.33 -28.38
CA ALA A 429 -5.27 -9.09 -29.12
C ALA A 429 -6.42 -9.16 -30.15
N THR A 430 -6.51 -10.27 -30.89
CA THR A 430 -7.62 -10.54 -31.83
C THR A 430 -8.94 -10.69 -31.09
N ARG A 431 -8.96 -11.40 -29.95
CA ARG A 431 -10.15 -11.56 -29.11
C ARG A 431 -10.66 -10.23 -28.55
N LEU A 432 -9.75 -9.41 -28.02
CA LEU A 432 -10.08 -8.10 -27.45
C LEU A 432 -10.51 -7.11 -28.51
N SER A 433 -9.96 -7.20 -29.73
CA SER A 433 -10.42 -6.41 -30.86
C SER A 433 -11.89 -6.70 -31.20
N LEU A 434 -12.29 -7.98 -31.21
CA LEU A 434 -13.70 -8.38 -31.40
C LEU A 434 -14.60 -7.85 -30.28
N ILE A 435 -14.19 -7.98 -29.03
CA ILE A 435 -14.94 -7.47 -27.87
C ILE A 435 -15.12 -5.95 -27.98
N ALA A 436 -14.06 -5.23 -28.32
CA ALA A 436 -14.12 -3.78 -28.47
C ALA A 436 -15.04 -3.36 -29.61
N LEU A 437 -14.97 -4.01 -30.78
CA LEU A 437 -15.85 -3.72 -31.92
C LEU A 437 -17.33 -3.98 -31.60
N ARG A 438 -17.65 -5.02 -30.82
CA ARG A 438 -19.03 -5.27 -30.34
C ARG A 438 -19.55 -4.11 -29.48
N GLY A 439 -18.69 -3.44 -28.72
CA GLY A 439 -19.06 -2.29 -27.90
C GLY A 439 -19.34 -1.00 -28.69
N LEU A 440 -18.98 -0.93 -29.98
CA LEU A 440 -19.11 0.30 -30.76
C LEU A 440 -20.50 0.51 -31.35
N SER A 441 -20.85 1.77 -31.61
CA SER A 441 -22.10 2.14 -32.29
C SER A 441 -22.01 1.85 -33.79
N ALA A 442 -23.15 1.52 -34.41
CA ALA A 442 -23.23 1.26 -35.85
C ALA A 442 -22.68 2.41 -36.69
N ARG A 443 -22.90 3.66 -36.24
CA ARG A 443 -22.40 4.88 -36.90
C ARG A 443 -20.87 4.91 -37.06
N LEU A 444 -20.12 4.41 -36.08
CA LEU A 444 -18.65 4.37 -36.14
C LEU A 444 -18.14 3.23 -37.04
N LEU A 445 -18.94 2.18 -37.21
CA LEU A 445 -18.58 1.00 -37.99
C LEU A 445 -19.04 1.08 -39.46
N ASP A 446 -20.04 1.90 -39.75
CA ASP A 446 -20.64 2.05 -41.08
C ASP A 446 -19.63 2.37 -42.20
N PRO A 447 -18.61 3.24 -42.00
CA PRO A 447 -17.57 3.48 -43.01
C PRO A 447 -16.77 2.22 -43.37
N HIS A 448 -16.81 1.18 -42.53
CA HIS A 448 -16.12 -0.09 -42.72
C HIS A 448 -17.07 -1.26 -43.01
N ARG A 449 -18.36 -1.00 -43.26
CA ARG A 449 -19.42 -1.99 -43.47
C ARG A 449 -19.02 -3.08 -44.47
N ALA A 450 -18.59 -2.71 -45.68
CA ALA A 450 -18.23 -3.67 -46.72
C ALA A 450 -17.13 -4.65 -46.26
N ARG A 451 -16.18 -4.15 -45.46
CA ARG A 451 -15.08 -4.93 -44.93
C ARG A 451 -15.53 -5.86 -43.81
N ILE A 452 -16.35 -5.36 -42.90
CA ILE A 452 -16.96 -6.14 -41.81
C ILE A 452 -17.78 -7.31 -42.39
N MET A 453 -18.60 -7.05 -43.42
CA MET A 453 -19.38 -8.09 -44.10
C MET A 453 -18.48 -9.15 -44.73
N ARG A 454 -17.34 -8.75 -45.33
CA ARG A 454 -16.37 -9.69 -45.92
C ARG A 454 -15.75 -10.61 -44.87
N ILE A 455 -15.38 -10.08 -43.71
CA ILE A 455 -14.84 -10.88 -42.60
C ILE A 455 -15.91 -11.84 -42.07
N ALA A 456 -17.15 -11.36 -41.89
CA ALA A 456 -18.27 -12.15 -41.39
C ALA A 456 -18.71 -13.27 -42.35
N ALA A 457 -18.53 -13.09 -43.65
CA ALA A 457 -18.79 -14.10 -44.69
C ALA A 457 -17.72 -15.20 -44.77
N GLY A 458 -16.58 -15.02 -44.09
CA GLY A 458 -15.51 -16.02 -44.04
C GLY A 458 -15.86 -17.25 -43.19
N HIS A 459 -14.86 -18.07 -42.92
CA HIS A 459 -14.97 -19.26 -42.08
C HIS A 459 -14.06 -19.16 -40.85
N GLY A 460 -14.53 -19.71 -39.72
CA GLY A 460 -13.79 -19.76 -38.47
C GLY A 460 -14.24 -18.73 -37.41
N PRO A 461 -13.60 -18.75 -36.24
CA PRO A 461 -14.10 -18.07 -35.04
C PRO A 461 -14.17 -16.54 -35.16
N ASN A 462 -13.30 -15.91 -35.96
CA ASN A 462 -13.39 -14.47 -36.26
C ASN A 462 -14.66 -14.16 -37.06
N ALA A 463 -14.99 -14.99 -38.06
CA ALA A 463 -16.19 -14.80 -38.88
C ALA A 463 -17.46 -14.98 -38.05
N ASP A 464 -17.50 -16.01 -37.19
CA ASP A 464 -18.61 -16.24 -36.25
C ASP A 464 -18.86 -15.01 -35.35
N ALA A 465 -17.80 -14.45 -34.77
CA ALA A 465 -17.89 -13.28 -33.91
C ALA A 465 -18.30 -12.00 -34.67
N MET A 466 -17.88 -11.86 -35.93
CA MET A 466 -18.19 -10.71 -36.78
C MET A 466 -19.61 -10.73 -37.34
N ARG A 467 -20.29 -11.88 -37.41
CA ARG A 467 -21.71 -11.95 -37.87
C ARG A 467 -22.66 -11.16 -36.98
N GLU A 468 -22.45 -11.17 -35.67
CA GLU A 468 -23.24 -10.37 -34.72
C GLU A 468 -23.08 -8.87 -34.99
N ILE A 469 -21.86 -8.43 -35.30
CA ILE A 469 -21.58 -7.02 -35.64
C ILE A 469 -22.20 -6.69 -37.00
N ALA A 470 -22.11 -7.59 -37.98
CA ALA A 470 -22.70 -7.43 -39.30
C ALA A 470 -24.24 -7.30 -39.25
N GLN A 471 -24.91 -8.10 -38.43
CA GLN A 471 -26.36 -8.03 -38.22
C GLN A 471 -26.82 -6.66 -37.70
N ARG A 472 -26.01 -6.00 -36.87
CA ARG A 472 -26.31 -4.65 -36.34
C ARG A 472 -26.13 -3.53 -37.37
N LEU A 473 -25.46 -3.82 -38.48
CA LEU A 473 -25.27 -2.88 -39.57
C LEU A 473 -26.39 -2.98 -40.61
N GLN A 474 -27.00 -4.16 -40.76
CA GLN A 474 -28.21 -4.35 -41.59
C GLN A 474 -29.38 -3.55 -41.01
#